data_AF-A0AAW0M6E7-F1
#
_entry.id   AF-A0AAW0M6E7-F1
#
_cell.length_a   1.000
_cell.length_b   1.000
_cell.length_c   1.000
_cell.angle_alpha   90.00
_cell.angle_beta   90.00
_cell.angle_gamma   90.00
#
_symmetry.space_group_name_H-M   'P 1'
#
loop_
_entity.id
_entity.type
_entity.pdbx_description
1 polymer ?
#
loop_
_entity_poly.entity_id
_entity_poly.type
_entity_poly.pdbx_seq_one_letter_code
_entity_poly.pdbx_strand_id
1 'polypeptide(L)'
;MTNMDFQSHVLVVTLTFYLLFLFFHSPLQTNASSSTKLIENVCKNTIDNANCLKALESDPRAVKASRLKDLAKIALELAVANATESKAYIDDLLTKNHTEPIKQCSFWFEAVVGSFRSALRELNEDVLSANYDSKIAGDDADSCENALALGKVQIPSISTRNNYAKLYSSIAFEITNLL
;
A
#
# COMPACT_ATOMS: atom_id res chain seq x y z
N MET A 1 -11.33 -52.70 -44.36
CA MET A 1 -11.32 -51.65 -43.32
C MET A 1 -12.18 -50.51 -43.82
N THR A 2 -13.42 -50.46 -43.33
CA THR A 2 -14.54 -49.77 -43.97
C THR A 2 -14.57 -48.28 -43.61
N ASN A 3 -14.97 -47.45 -44.58
CA ASN A 3 -15.07 -45.98 -44.50
C ASN A 3 -15.80 -45.44 -43.24
N MET A 4 -16.64 -46.28 -42.62
CA MET A 4 -17.39 -46.00 -41.40
C MET A 4 -16.54 -45.97 -40.12
N ASP A 5 -15.45 -46.76 -40.04
CA ASP A 5 -14.51 -46.73 -38.90
C ASP A 5 -13.67 -45.46 -38.92
N PHE A 6 -13.25 -45.02 -40.12
CA PHE A 6 -12.46 -43.80 -40.29
C PHE A 6 -13.25 -42.55 -39.88
N GLN A 7 -14.52 -42.45 -40.31
CA GLN A 7 -15.42 -41.37 -39.91
C GLN A 7 -15.65 -41.33 -38.40
N SER A 8 -15.81 -42.50 -37.76
CA SER A 8 -16.00 -42.61 -36.31
C SER A 8 -14.75 -42.16 -35.53
N HIS A 9 -13.56 -42.56 -35.98
CA HIS A 9 -12.30 -42.11 -35.37
C HIS A 9 -12.08 -40.59 -35.52
N VAL A 10 -12.38 -40.02 -36.69
CA VAL A 10 -12.27 -38.57 -36.92
C VAL A 10 -13.22 -37.80 -35.99
N LEU A 11 -14.45 -38.29 -35.80
CA LEU A 11 -15.43 -37.72 -34.87
C LEU A 11 -14.97 -37.76 -33.41
N VAL A 12 -14.35 -38.85 -32.96
CA VAL A 12 -13.82 -38.95 -31.58
C VAL A 12 -12.65 -38.00 -31.37
N VAL A 13 -11.74 -37.89 -32.35
CA VAL A 13 -10.57 -37.00 -32.26
C VAL A 13 -11.01 -35.52 -32.22
N THR A 14 -11.98 -35.11 -33.05
CA THR A 14 -12.48 -33.73 -33.02
C THR A 14 -13.23 -33.40 -31.72
N LEU A 15 -14.01 -34.35 -31.18
CA LEU A 15 -14.72 -34.16 -29.91
C LEU A 15 -13.75 -34.01 -28.73
N THR A 16 -12.68 -34.82 -28.69
CA THR A 16 -11.65 -34.73 -27.64
C THR A 16 -10.86 -33.41 -27.71
N PHE A 17 -10.53 -32.92 -28.91
CA PHE A 17 -9.89 -31.60 -29.08
C PHE A 17 -10.80 -30.46 -28.64
N TYR A 18 -12.09 -30.52 -28.94
CA TYR A 18 -13.07 -29.51 -28.52
C TYR A 18 -13.24 -29.48 -26.99
N LEU A 19 -13.32 -30.65 -26.35
CA LEU A 19 -13.41 -30.76 -24.89
C LEU A 19 -12.16 -30.20 -24.21
N LEU A 20 -10.96 -30.48 -24.72
CA LEU A 20 -9.71 -29.89 -24.21
C LEU A 20 -9.70 -28.36 -24.35
N PHE A 21 -10.22 -27.82 -25.46
CA PHE A 21 -10.30 -26.38 -25.67
C PHE A 21 -11.21 -25.67 -24.64
N LEU A 22 -12.30 -26.34 -24.21
CA LEU A 22 -13.19 -25.85 -23.15
C LEU A 22 -12.53 -25.86 -21.76
N PHE A 23 -11.67 -26.85 -21.46
CA PHE A 23 -10.93 -26.88 -20.20
C PHE A 23 -9.88 -25.76 -20.11
N PHE A 24 -9.24 -25.37 -21.21
CA PHE A 24 -8.28 -24.26 -21.25
C PHE A 24 -8.92 -22.87 -21.31
N HIS A 25 -10.20 -22.76 -21.66
CA HIS A 25 -10.94 -21.49 -21.73
C HIS A 25 -11.82 -21.22 -20.50
N SER A 26 -11.66 -21.96 -19.40
CA SER A 26 -12.32 -21.57 -18.15
C SER A 26 -11.82 -20.17 -17.77
N PRO A 27 -12.69 -19.14 -17.79
CA PRO A 27 -12.29 -17.84 -17.27
C PRO A 27 -12.12 -18.04 -15.77
N LEU A 28 -10.87 -18.14 -15.33
CA LEU A 28 -10.54 -18.05 -13.91
C LEU A 28 -11.19 -16.75 -13.44
N GLN A 29 -12.22 -16.83 -12.61
CA GLN A 29 -12.84 -15.64 -12.03
C GLN A 29 -11.73 -14.93 -11.25
N THR A 30 -11.17 -13.89 -11.86
CA THR A 30 -10.15 -13.07 -11.22
C THR A 30 -10.85 -12.29 -10.12
N ASN A 31 -10.46 -12.53 -8.88
CA ASN A 31 -10.94 -11.79 -7.71
C ASN A 31 -10.66 -10.28 -7.76
N ALA A 32 -10.06 -9.78 -8.85
CA ALA A 32 -9.75 -8.39 -9.15
C ALA A 32 -10.96 -7.46 -8.93
N SER A 33 -12.20 -7.89 -9.23
CA SER A 33 -13.39 -7.05 -8.99
C SER A 33 -13.63 -6.75 -7.50
N SER A 34 -13.29 -7.68 -6.60
CA SER A 34 -13.53 -7.52 -5.16
C SER A 34 -12.45 -6.71 -4.46
N SER A 35 -11.17 -6.90 -4.84
CA SER A 35 -10.04 -6.19 -4.27
C SER A 35 -9.97 -4.74 -4.74
N THR A 36 -10.23 -4.46 -6.02
CA THR A 36 -10.32 -3.08 -6.53
C THR A 36 -11.40 -2.29 -5.79
N LYS A 37 -12.57 -2.87 -5.55
CA LYS A 37 -13.63 -2.23 -4.75
C LYS A 37 -13.20 -1.94 -3.31
N LEU A 38 -12.38 -2.81 -2.72
CA LEU A 38 -11.88 -2.62 -1.36
C LEU A 38 -10.95 -1.41 -1.28
N ILE A 39 -9.98 -1.34 -2.21
CA ILE A 39 -9.03 -0.23 -2.32
C ILE A 39 -9.80 1.08 -2.59
N GLU A 40 -10.72 1.09 -3.55
CA GLU A 40 -11.55 2.26 -3.86
C GLU A 40 -12.35 2.75 -2.65
N ASN A 41 -12.94 1.82 -1.89
CA ASN A 41 -13.73 2.16 -0.71
C ASN A 41 -12.91 2.82 0.41
N VAL A 42 -11.64 2.42 0.56
CA VAL A 42 -10.69 3.06 1.47
C VAL A 42 -10.26 4.41 0.91
N CYS A 43 -9.74 4.43 -0.31
CA CYS A 43 -9.08 5.60 -0.88
C CYS A 43 -10.01 6.80 -1.04
N LYS A 44 -11.31 6.60 -1.23
CA LYS A 44 -12.27 7.72 -1.37
C LYS A 44 -12.38 8.59 -0.11
N ASN A 45 -12.00 8.07 1.06
CA ASN A 45 -12.04 8.79 2.33
C ASN A 45 -10.66 9.35 2.74
N THR A 46 -9.60 9.02 1.99
CA THR A 46 -8.24 9.48 2.31
C THR A 46 -8.02 10.93 1.90
N ILE A 47 -6.97 11.56 2.43
CA ILE A 47 -6.59 12.95 2.10
C ILE A 47 -6.27 13.16 0.61
N ASP A 48 -5.93 12.09 -0.12
CA ASP A 48 -5.68 12.13 -1.57
C ASP A 48 -6.04 10.78 -2.19
N ASN A 49 -7.23 10.72 -2.78
CA ASN A 49 -7.77 9.52 -3.40
C ASN A 49 -6.85 8.95 -4.50
N ALA A 50 -6.32 9.82 -5.38
CA ALA A 50 -5.57 9.38 -6.54
C ALA A 50 -4.21 8.81 -6.13
N ASN A 51 -3.52 9.47 -5.20
CA ASN A 51 -2.25 8.96 -4.68
C ASN A 51 -2.44 7.75 -3.76
N CYS A 52 -3.57 7.63 -3.05
CA CYS A 52 -3.91 6.41 -2.33
C CYS A 52 -4.04 5.20 -3.26
N LEU A 53 -4.81 5.35 -4.35
CA LEU A 53 -4.98 4.29 -5.35
C LEU A 53 -3.61 3.88 -5.90
N LYS A 54 -2.81 4.86 -6.33
CA LYS A 54 -1.46 4.62 -6.84
C LYS A 54 -0.55 3.92 -5.81
N ALA A 55 -0.60 4.32 -4.55
CA ALA A 55 0.23 3.73 -3.50
C ALA A 55 -0.11 2.25 -3.29
N LEU A 56 -1.41 1.93 -3.12
CA LEU A 56 -1.84 0.57 -2.88
C LEU A 56 -1.72 -0.32 -4.12
N GLU A 57 -2.11 0.17 -5.30
CA GLU A 57 -2.06 -0.61 -6.55
C GLU A 57 -0.64 -0.90 -7.03
N SER A 58 0.36 -0.14 -6.56
CA SER A 58 1.77 -0.41 -6.84
C SER A 58 2.29 -1.71 -6.21
N ASP A 59 1.61 -2.23 -5.16
CA ASP A 59 1.94 -3.50 -4.54
C ASP A 59 0.96 -4.60 -5.00
N PRO A 60 1.42 -5.63 -5.74
CA PRO A 60 0.57 -6.73 -6.20
C PRO A 60 -0.14 -7.49 -5.08
N ARG A 61 0.36 -7.43 -3.84
CA ARG A 61 -0.27 -8.05 -2.67
C ARG A 61 -1.54 -7.29 -2.28
N ALA A 62 -1.52 -5.95 -2.32
CA ALA A 62 -2.70 -5.15 -2.01
C ALA A 62 -3.80 -5.36 -3.07
N VAL A 63 -3.44 -5.41 -4.35
CA VAL A 63 -4.37 -5.71 -5.46
C VAL A 63 -4.99 -7.12 -5.33
N LYS A 64 -4.36 -8.04 -4.61
CA LYS A 64 -4.88 -9.40 -4.35
C LYS A 64 -5.58 -9.52 -3.00
N ALA A 65 -5.49 -8.52 -2.13
CA ALA A 65 -6.08 -8.58 -0.80
C ALA A 65 -7.61 -8.54 -0.90
N SER A 66 -8.27 -9.56 -0.37
CA SER A 66 -9.73 -9.66 -0.32
C SER A 66 -10.31 -9.36 1.08
N ARG A 67 -9.45 -9.14 2.08
CA ARG A 67 -9.83 -8.83 3.46
C ARG A 67 -9.20 -7.51 3.88
N LEU A 68 -9.97 -6.68 4.59
CA LEU A 68 -9.48 -5.40 5.13
C LEU A 68 -8.22 -5.59 5.98
N LYS A 69 -8.15 -6.66 6.78
CA LYS A 69 -7.01 -6.89 7.67
C LYS A 69 -5.72 -7.20 6.91
N ASP A 70 -5.83 -7.91 5.78
CA ASP A 70 -4.67 -8.15 4.91
C ASP A 70 -4.24 -6.84 4.23
N LEU A 71 -5.21 -6.04 3.75
CA LEU A 71 -4.94 -4.74 3.14
C LEU A 71 -4.30 -3.76 4.15
N ALA A 72 -4.79 -3.72 5.40
CA ALA A 72 -4.24 -2.90 6.47
C ALA A 72 -2.78 -3.25 6.74
N LYS A 73 -2.48 -4.56 6.84
CA LYS A 73 -1.12 -5.04 7.04
C LYS A 73 -0.20 -4.58 5.90
N ILE A 74 -0.63 -4.75 4.64
CA ILE A 74 0.16 -4.36 3.48
C ILE A 74 0.36 -2.85 3.43
N ALA A 75 -0.69 -2.05 3.69
CA ALA A 75 -0.59 -0.60 3.74
C ALA A 75 0.38 -0.11 4.82
N LEU A 76 0.36 -0.72 6.01
CA LEU A 76 1.29 -0.41 7.10
C LEU A 76 2.73 -0.85 6.77
N GLU A 77 2.92 -1.98 6.08
CA GLU A 77 4.24 -2.39 5.58
C GLU A 77 4.81 -1.38 4.57
N LEU A 78 3.97 -0.90 3.63
CA LEU A 78 4.34 0.16 2.68
C LEU A 78 4.67 1.48 3.40
N ALA A 79 3.88 1.83 4.41
CA ALA A 79 4.10 3.02 5.24
C ALA A 79 5.45 2.96 5.97
N VAL A 80 5.77 1.83 6.61
CA VAL A 80 7.07 1.61 7.28
C VAL A 80 8.22 1.71 6.28
N ALA A 81 8.08 1.11 5.10
CA ALA A 81 9.11 1.17 4.06
C ALA A 81 9.36 2.61 3.58
N ASN A 82 8.30 3.34 3.26
CA ASN A 82 8.37 4.73 2.80
C ASN A 82 8.95 5.66 3.88
N ALA A 83 8.52 5.51 5.13
CA ALA A 83 9.03 6.29 6.25
C ALA A 83 10.51 5.99 6.53
N THR A 84 10.91 4.73 6.44
CA THR A 84 12.32 4.31 6.64
C THR A 84 13.22 4.87 5.54
N GLU A 85 12.80 4.79 4.27
CA GLU A 85 13.52 5.39 3.15
C GLU A 85 13.62 6.92 3.30
N SER A 86 12.53 7.54 3.75
CA SER A 86 12.48 8.99 3.98
C SER A 86 13.39 9.43 5.11
N LYS A 87 13.43 8.68 6.22
CA LYS A 87 14.39 8.90 7.29
C LYS A 87 15.82 8.81 6.77
N ALA A 88 16.15 7.75 6.04
CA ALA A 88 17.49 7.56 5.49
C ALA A 88 17.91 8.72 4.56
N TYR A 89 16.99 9.20 3.74
CA TYR A 89 17.22 10.38 2.89
C TYR A 89 17.49 11.65 3.72
N ILE A 90 16.70 11.90 4.75
CA ILE A 90 16.86 13.07 5.62
C ILE A 90 18.17 12.99 6.40
N ASP A 91 18.54 11.80 6.88
CA ASP A 91 19.80 11.56 7.58
C ASP A 91 21.00 11.80 6.66
N ASP A 92 20.97 11.30 5.41
CA ASP A 92 22.01 11.60 4.40
C ASP A 92 22.09 13.10 4.11
N LEU A 93 20.96 13.78 3.94
CA LEU A 93 20.93 15.21 3.72
C LEU A 93 21.50 15.99 4.92
N LEU A 94 21.21 15.55 6.14
CA LEU A 94 21.74 16.15 7.37
C LEU A 94 23.27 16.05 7.43
N THR A 95 23.87 14.96 6.93
CA THR A 95 25.34 14.86 6.87
C THR A 95 25.97 15.89 5.94
N LYS A 96 25.26 16.27 4.87
CA LYS A 96 25.71 17.22 3.84
C LYS A 96 25.40 18.66 4.22
N ASN A 97 24.30 18.89 4.92
CA ASN A 97 23.84 20.21 5.32
C ASN A 97 23.32 20.17 6.77
N HIS A 98 24.24 20.38 7.71
CA HIS A 98 23.95 20.26 9.12
C HIS A 98 23.21 21.50 9.65
N THR A 99 21.88 21.50 9.50
CA THR A 99 21.01 22.55 10.05
C THR A 99 20.06 21.98 11.09
N GLU A 100 19.73 22.80 12.08
CA GLU A 100 18.80 22.40 13.15
C GLU A 100 17.41 21.96 12.62
N PRO A 101 16.79 22.62 11.63
CA PRO A 101 15.52 22.15 11.05
C PRO A 101 15.60 20.76 10.41
N ILE A 102 16.69 20.44 9.69
CA ILE A 102 16.87 19.11 9.08
C ILE A 102 17.09 18.06 10.19
N LYS A 103 17.83 18.42 11.25
CA LYS A 103 18.04 17.54 12.41
C LYS A 103 16.72 17.22 13.12
N GLN A 104 15.84 18.21 13.29
CA GLN A 104 14.50 17.97 13.84
C GLN A 104 13.65 17.08 12.94
N CYS A 105 13.72 17.28 11.62
CA CYS A 105 13.07 16.36 10.68
C CYS A 105 13.61 14.92 10.78
N SER A 106 14.91 14.73 10.96
CA SER A 106 15.51 13.40 11.18
C SER A 106 14.95 12.70 12.42
N PHE A 107 14.78 13.45 13.51
CA PHE A 107 14.15 12.98 14.75
C PHE A 107 12.67 12.63 14.53
N TRP A 108 11.90 13.53 13.92
CA TRP A 108 10.48 13.27 13.68
C TRP A 108 10.25 12.10 12.75
N PHE A 109 11.06 11.90 11.71
CA PHE A 109 10.95 10.70 10.88
C PHE A 109 11.36 9.41 11.58
N GLU A 110 12.14 9.47 12.65
CA GLU A 110 12.35 8.32 13.53
C GLU A 110 11.05 7.96 14.27
N ALA A 111 10.33 8.98 14.76
CA ALA A 111 9.01 8.82 15.36
C ALA A 111 7.97 8.29 14.35
N VAL A 112 7.89 8.85 13.13
CA VAL A 112 7.02 8.35 12.04
C VAL A 112 7.24 6.85 11.80
N VAL A 113 8.50 6.42 11.69
CA VAL A 113 8.85 5.00 11.51
C VAL A 113 8.40 4.17 12.73
N GLY A 114 8.62 4.69 13.94
CA GLY A 114 8.21 4.07 15.19
C GLY A 114 6.69 3.84 15.25
N SER A 115 5.92 4.89 14.99
CA SER A 115 4.45 4.91 15.01
C SER A 115 3.87 3.93 13.98
N PHE A 116 4.34 3.93 12.73
CA PHE A 116 3.89 2.92 11.75
C PHE A 116 4.26 1.48 12.12
N ARG A 117 5.44 1.26 12.71
CA ARG A 117 5.82 -0.07 13.21
C ARG A 117 4.97 -0.50 14.40
N SER A 118 4.57 0.45 15.24
CA SER A 118 3.68 0.20 16.37
C SER A 118 2.30 -0.22 15.88
N ALA A 119 1.70 0.58 15.00
CA ALA A 119 0.43 0.26 14.35
C ALA A 119 0.46 -1.11 13.66
N LEU A 120 1.56 -1.47 12.98
CA LEU A 120 1.69 -2.78 12.35
C LEU A 120 1.67 -3.95 13.34
N ARG A 121 2.28 -3.79 14.52
CA ARG A 121 2.25 -4.83 15.58
C ARG A 121 0.87 -4.93 16.19
N GLU A 122 0.29 -3.79 16.52
CA GLU A 122 -0.99 -3.68 17.22
C GLU A 122 -2.18 -4.10 16.36
N LEU A 123 -2.07 -4.10 15.04
CA LEU A 123 -3.15 -4.50 14.11
C LEU A 123 -3.80 -5.86 14.47
N ASN A 124 -3.06 -6.77 15.12
CA ASN A 124 -3.60 -8.05 15.57
C ASN A 124 -4.04 -8.09 17.03
N GLU A 125 -3.61 -7.13 17.83
CA GLU A 125 -3.79 -7.09 19.28
C GLU A 125 -4.90 -6.11 19.66
N ASP A 126 -4.82 -4.88 19.16
CA ASP A 126 -5.80 -3.81 19.35
C ASP A 126 -5.82 -2.89 18.12
N VAL A 127 -6.89 -3.00 17.34
CA VAL A 127 -7.10 -2.20 16.13
C VAL A 127 -7.26 -0.71 16.46
N LEU A 128 -7.79 -0.35 17.64
CA LEU A 128 -7.95 1.05 18.02
C LEU A 128 -6.59 1.70 18.29
N SER A 129 -5.67 0.99 18.97
CA SER A 129 -4.30 1.45 19.14
C SER A 129 -3.60 1.56 17.78
N ALA A 130 -3.74 0.56 16.90
CA ALA A 130 -3.17 0.63 15.55
C ALA A 130 -3.69 1.81 14.72
N ASN A 131 -4.99 2.13 14.86
CA ASN A 131 -5.62 3.28 14.22
C ASN A 131 -5.07 4.61 14.76
N TYR A 132 -4.93 4.71 16.08
CA TYR A 132 -4.36 5.89 16.75
C TYR A 132 -2.90 6.12 16.34
N ASP A 133 -2.05 5.10 16.42
CA ASP A 133 -0.64 5.18 16.05
C ASP A 133 -0.44 5.49 14.57
N SER A 134 -1.36 5.03 13.70
CA SER A 134 -1.38 5.42 12.29
C SER A 134 -1.58 6.93 12.12
N LYS A 135 -2.42 7.58 12.95
CA LYS A 135 -2.60 9.03 12.93
C LYS A 135 -1.40 9.78 13.49
N ILE A 136 -0.83 9.31 14.59
CA ILE A 136 0.36 9.93 15.20
C ILE A 136 1.51 10.02 14.20
N ALA A 137 1.70 8.99 13.36
CA ALA A 137 2.70 9.05 12.28
C ALA A 137 2.49 10.23 11.30
N GLY A 138 1.25 10.65 11.05
CA GLY A 138 0.95 11.82 10.24
C GLY A 138 1.26 13.15 10.97
N ASP A 139 0.91 13.23 12.25
CA ASP A 139 1.19 14.40 13.10
C ASP A 139 2.70 14.62 13.30
N ASP A 140 3.47 13.53 13.40
CA ASP A 140 4.93 13.56 13.47
C ASP A 140 5.54 14.11 12.16
N ALA A 141 4.99 13.73 10.99
CA ALA A 141 5.41 14.28 9.71
C ALA A 141 5.10 15.79 9.61
N ASP A 142 3.94 16.24 10.11
CA ASP A 142 3.63 17.67 10.20
C ASP A 142 4.58 18.41 11.15
N SER A 143 5.05 17.75 12.22
CA SER A 143 6.05 18.32 13.12
C SER A 143 7.41 18.55 12.44
N CYS A 144 7.82 17.69 11.50
CA CYS A 144 8.96 17.97 10.62
C CYS A 144 8.71 19.19 9.71
N GLU A 145 7.57 19.27 9.04
CA GLU A 145 7.26 20.42 8.16
C GLU A 145 7.25 21.74 8.95
N ASN A 146 6.70 21.73 10.16
CA ASN A 146 6.70 22.89 11.06
C ASN A 146 8.12 23.31 11.45
N ALA A 147 9.02 22.36 11.73
CA ALA A 147 10.42 22.66 12.02
C ALA A 147 11.12 23.36 10.84
N LEU A 148 10.89 22.89 9.61
CA LEU A 148 11.40 23.53 8.39
C LEU A 148 10.86 24.96 8.24
N ALA A 149 9.56 25.14 8.41
CA ALA A 149 8.90 26.44 8.29
C ALA A 149 9.41 27.45 9.33
N LEU A 150 9.54 27.05 10.60
CA LEU A 150 10.08 27.89 11.67
C LEU A 150 11.54 28.27 11.40
N GLY A 151 12.33 27.33 10.88
CA GLY A 151 13.70 27.57 10.43
C GLY A 151 13.81 28.39 9.15
N LYS A 152 12.69 28.70 8.48
CA LYS A 152 12.63 29.34 7.15
C LYS A 152 13.45 28.57 6.10
N VAL A 153 13.50 27.25 6.24
CA VAL A 153 14.21 26.33 5.34
C VAL A 153 13.19 25.70 4.40
N GLN A 154 13.44 25.79 3.09
CA GLN A 154 12.61 25.15 2.08
C GLN A 154 13.38 24.03 1.39
N ILE A 155 12.96 22.79 1.63
CA ILE A 155 13.57 21.61 1.02
C ILE A 155 12.43 20.76 0.43
N PRO A 156 12.05 21.00 -0.85
CA PRO A 156 10.88 20.36 -1.46
C PRO A 156 10.89 18.83 -1.39
N SER A 157 12.07 18.22 -1.36
CA SER A 157 12.22 16.77 -1.22
C SER A 157 11.83 16.25 0.17
N ILE A 158 12.07 17.01 1.26
CA ILE A 158 11.56 16.64 2.59
C ILE A 158 10.05 16.85 2.64
N SER A 159 9.53 17.98 2.15
CA SER A 159 8.08 18.23 2.15
C SER A 159 7.31 17.18 1.33
N THR A 160 7.89 16.70 0.22
CA THR A 160 7.32 15.58 -0.56
C THR A 160 7.22 14.31 0.29
N ARG A 161 8.26 14.00 1.07
CA ARG A 161 8.29 12.83 1.95
C ARG A 161 7.31 12.97 3.13
N ASN A 162 7.18 14.16 3.71
CA ASN A 162 6.15 14.47 4.70
C ASN A 162 4.76 14.18 4.14
N ASN A 163 4.47 14.64 2.91
CA ASN A 163 3.18 14.41 2.27
C ASN A 163 2.90 12.91 2.05
N TYR A 164 3.89 12.11 1.67
CA TYR A 164 3.72 10.67 1.55
C TYR A 164 3.51 9.99 2.92
N ALA A 165 4.21 10.40 3.96
CA ALA A 165 3.97 9.89 5.32
C ALA A 165 2.54 10.20 5.79
N LYS A 166 2.05 11.42 5.57
CA LYS A 166 0.66 11.81 5.84
C LYS A 166 -0.36 11.04 5.01
N LEU A 167 -0.05 10.76 3.74
CA LEU A 167 -0.89 9.91 2.90
C LEU A 167 -0.99 8.50 3.49
N TYR A 168 0.13 7.86 3.82
CA TYR A 168 0.14 6.54 4.43
C TYR A 168 -0.55 6.50 5.80
N SER A 169 -0.40 7.56 6.61
CA SER A 169 -1.16 7.76 7.84
C SER A 169 -2.67 7.75 7.59
N SER A 170 -3.13 8.53 6.61
CA SER A 170 -4.54 8.59 6.21
C SER A 170 -5.05 7.24 5.68
N ILE A 171 -4.28 6.56 4.83
CA ILE A 171 -4.64 5.23 4.32
C ILE A 171 -4.80 4.24 5.48
N ALA A 172 -3.79 4.12 6.34
CA ALA A 172 -3.81 3.17 7.45
C ALA A 172 -4.94 3.48 8.45
N PHE A 173 -5.19 4.76 8.75
CA PHE A 173 -6.32 5.21 9.56
C PHE A 173 -7.66 4.78 8.94
N GLU A 174 -7.88 5.06 7.65
CA GLU A 174 -9.15 4.70 6.99
C GLU A 174 -9.37 3.18 6.93
N ILE A 175 -8.32 2.38 6.65
CA ILE A 175 -8.48 0.92 6.63
C ILE A 175 -8.78 0.38 8.02
N THR A 176 -8.04 0.83 9.04
CA THR A 176 -8.22 0.36 10.43
C THR A 176 -9.55 0.80 11.04
N ASN A 177 -10.11 1.94 10.62
CA ASN A 177 -11.45 2.37 11.00
C ASN A 177 -12.58 1.50 10.42
N LEU A 178 -12.29 0.70 9.39
CA LEU A 178 -13.22 -0.24 8.78
C LEU A 178 -13.11 -1.67 9.37
N LEU A 179 -12.15 -1.92 10.27
CA LEU A 179 -11.93 -3.20 10.94
C LEU A 179 -12.71 -3.31 12.25
#